data_AF-T1DCJ1-F1
#
_entry.id   AF-T1DCJ1-F1
#
_cell.length_a   1.000
_cell.length_b   1.000
_cell.length_c   1.000
_cell.angle_alpha   90.00
_cell.angle_beta   90.00
_cell.angle_gamma   90.00
#
_symmetry.space_group_name_H-M   'P 1'
#
loop_
_entity.id
_entity.type
_entity.pdbx_description
1 polymer ?
#
loop_
_entity_poly.entity_id
_entity_poly.type
_entity_poly.pdbx_seq_one_letter_code
_entity_poly.pdbx_strand_id
1 'polypeptide(L)'
;MVFRPGVRKKASVRERLQKNEIKPWQKEMWCIPPEKDAEFVCAMENVLEVYKRPYDPQHPVVCFDEQSKQLVGEITPPIPAAPGQPERCDYEYVRNGTANLFMLNEPLAGKRYVTVTARRTKR
;
A
#
# COMPACT_ATOMS: atom_id res chain seq x y z
N MET A 1 3.36 -61.58 4.96
CA MET A 1 2.51 -60.43 5.33
C MET A 1 2.69 -59.36 4.24
N VAL A 2 1.72 -59.25 3.33
CA VAL A 2 1.86 -58.47 2.09
C VAL A 2 1.52 -57.00 2.36
N PHE A 3 2.48 -56.11 2.13
CA PHE A 3 2.30 -54.66 2.15
C PHE A 3 1.32 -54.28 1.03
N ARG A 4 0.13 -53.75 1.36
CA ARG A 4 -0.78 -53.17 0.37
C ARG A 4 -0.26 -51.78 -0.03
N PRO A 5 -0.01 -51.51 -1.32
CA PRO A 5 0.34 -50.16 -1.75
C PRO A 5 -0.89 -49.26 -1.68
N GLY A 6 -0.85 -48.26 -0.81
CA GLY A 6 -1.85 -47.20 -0.74
C GLY A 6 -1.85 -46.39 -2.04
N VAL A 7 -3.00 -46.34 -2.71
CA VAL A 7 -3.22 -45.56 -3.93
C VAL A 7 -3.03 -44.07 -3.60
N ARG A 8 -1.90 -43.48 -4.01
CA ARG A 8 -1.76 -42.03 -4.06
C ARG A 8 -2.67 -41.50 -5.16
N LYS A 9 -3.82 -40.94 -4.79
CA LYS A 9 -4.64 -40.12 -5.72
C LYS A 9 -3.78 -38.93 -6.18
N LYS A 10 -3.42 -38.88 -7.47
CA LYS A 10 -2.85 -37.68 -8.10
C LYS A 10 -3.98 -36.65 -8.25
N ALA A 11 -4.23 -35.85 -7.20
CA ALA A 11 -5.03 -34.65 -7.38
C ALA A 11 -4.24 -33.68 -8.28
N SER A 12 -4.86 -33.24 -9.37
CA SER A 12 -4.21 -32.29 -10.29
C SER A 12 -3.97 -30.96 -9.56
N VAL A 13 -2.90 -30.23 -9.89
CA VAL A 13 -2.65 -28.88 -9.33
C VAL A 13 -3.88 -27.97 -9.51
N ARG A 14 -4.61 -28.18 -10.61
CA ARG A 14 -5.85 -27.48 -10.96
C ARG A 14 -6.97 -27.70 -9.94
N GLU A 15 -7.19 -28.93 -9.47
CA GLU A 15 -8.22 -29.23 -8.44
C GLU A 15 -7.88 -28.64 -7.07
N ARG A 16 -6.58 -28.52 -6.74
CA ARG A 16 -6.16 -27.88 -5.47
C ARG A 16 -6.32 -26.37 -5.52
N LEU A 17 -6.04 -25.74 -6.67
CA LEU A 17 -6.20 -24.30 -6.86
C LEU A 17 -7.67 -23.86 -6.82
N GLN A 18 -8.59 -24.70 -7.32
CA GLN A 18 -10.03 -24.39 -7.36
C GLN A 18 -10.72 -24.42 -5.98
N LYS A 19 -10.15 -25.08 -4.97
CA LYS A 19 -10.74 -25.24 -3.63
C LYS A 19 -10.31 -24.19 -2.61
N ASN A 20 -9.36 -23.32 -2.94
CA ASN A 20 -8.82 -22.35 -2.01
C ASN A 20 -9.55 -21.00 -2.18
N GLU A 21 -10.68 -20.83 -1.49
CA GLU A 21 -11.31 -19.50 -1.32
C GLU A 21 -10.35 -18.51 -0.64
N ILE A 22 -9.52 -19.03 0.28
CA ILE A 22 -8.45 -18.29 0.95
C ILE A 22 -7.22 -18.30 0.04
N LYS A 23 -6.70 -17.13 -0.30
CA LYS A 23 -5.47 -16.93 -1.10
C LYS A 23 -4.30 -16.68 -0.15
N PRO A 24 -3.46 -17.68 0.20
CA PRO A 24 -2.44 -17.53 1.26
C PRO A 24 -1.33 -16.51 0.92
N TRP A 25 -1.20 -16.18 -0.36
CA TRP A 25 -0.30 -15.13 -0.85
C TRP A 25 -0.87 -13.72 -0.69
N GLN A 26 -2.17 -13.57 -0.43
CA GLN A 26 -2.78 -12.29 -0.07
C GLN A 26 -2.67 -12.08 1.44
N LYS A 27 -2.06 -10.97 1.83
CA LYS A 27 -1.98 -10.52 3.21
C LYS A 27 -2.56 -9.13 3.29
N GLU A 28 -3.54 -8.94 4.16
CA GLU A 28 -3.96 -7.62 4.59
C GLU A 28 -3.09 -7.20 5.77
N MET A 29 -2.62 -5.96 5.76
CA MET A 29 -1.71 -5.44 6.77
C MET A 29 -2.32 -4.19 7.36
N TRP A 30 -2.44 -4.16 8.69
CA TRP A 30 -2.98 -3.06 9.47
C TRP A 30 -2.11 -2.86 10.71
N CYS A 31 -2.21 -1.70 11.35
CA CYS A 31 -1.74 -1.55 12.72
C CYS A 31 -2.67 -2.34 13.64
N ILE A 32 -2.23 -3.50 14.10
CA ILE A 32 -2.99 -4.33 15.04
C ILE A 32 -2.70 -3.80 16.44
N PRO A 33 -3.67 -3.19 17.14
CA PRO A 33 -3.46 -2.72 18.50
C PRO A 33 -3.27 -3.91 19.45
N PRO A 34 -2.56 -3.71 20.57
CA PRO A 34 -2.54 -4.69 21.66
C PRO A 34 -3.96 -5.02 22.16
N GLU A 35 -4.18 -6.27 22.56
CA GLU A 35 -5.49 -6.69 23.06
C GLU A 35 -5.85 -5.99 24.38
N LYS A 36 -7.01 -5.33 24.41
CA LYS A 36 -7.57 -4.64 25.59
C LYS A 36 -6.66 -3.55 26.19
N ASP A 37 -6.13 -2.68 25.34
CA ASP A 37 -5.30 -1.56 25.77
C ASP A 37 -6.10 -0.25 25.88
N ALA A 38 -6.38 0.17 27.10
CA ALA A 38 -7.08 1.42 27.39
C ALA A 38 -6.23 2.66 27.10
N GLU A 39 -4.91 2.57 27.22
CA GLU A 39 -3.99 3.67 26.92
C GLU A 39 -3.98 3.95 25.42
N PHE A 40 -3.93 2.90 24.59
CA PHE A 40 -4.07 3.01 23.14
C PHE A 40 -5.39 3.68 22.75
N VAL A 41 -6.52 3.24 23.32
CA VAL A 41 -7.83 3.83 23.03
C VAL A 41 -7.89 5.30 23.44
N CYS A 42 -7.36 5.64 24.63
CA CYS A 42 -7.29 7.02 25.10
C CYS A 42 -6.47 7.91 24.14
N ALA A 43 -5.29 7.46 23.72
CA ALA A 43 -4.45 8.19 22.78
C ALA A 43 -5.12 8.35 21.40
N MET A 44 -5.80 7.31 20.91
CA MET A 44 -6.56 7.37 19.66
C MET A 44 -7.71 8.39 19.73
N GLU A 45 -8.52 8.35 20.79
CA GLU A 45 -9.63 9.30 20.97
C GLU A 45 -9.13 10.74 21.07
N ASN A 46 -8.00 10.99 21.74
CA ASN A 46 -7.38 12.33 21.78
C ASN A 46 -7.05 12.86 20.38
N VAL A 47 -6.56 12.00 19.48
CA VAL A 47 -6.30 12.40 18.08
C VAL A 47 -7.62 12.64 17.35
N LEU A 48 -8.59 11.74 17.47
CA LEU A 48 -9.90 11.87 16.81
C LEU A 48 -10.66 13.12 17.27
N GLU A 49 -10.53 13.51 18.53
CA GLU A 49 -11.11 14.75 19.06
C GLU A 49 -10.61 15.97 18.30
N VAL A 50 -9.32 16.03 17.94
CA VAL A 50 -8.75 17.13 17.13
C VAL A 50 -9.45 17.22 15.77
N TYR A 51 -9.68 16.08 15.11
CA TYR A 51 -10.33 16.05 13.79
C TYR A 51 -11.85 16.33 13.84
N LYS A 52 -12.49 16.16 15.00
CA LYS A 52 -13.91 16.46 15.20
C LYS A 52 -14.19 17.93 15.56
N ARG A 53 -13.15 18.74 15.81
CA ARG A 53 -13.32 20.16 16.15
C ARG A 53 -14.07 20.89 15.03
N PRO A 54 -14.93 21.87 15.38
CA PRO A 54 -15.51 22.74 14.37
C PRO A 54 -14.39 23.48 13.63
N TYR A 55 -14.62 23.80 12.37
CA TYR A 55 -13.67 24.55 11.58
C TYR A 55 -13.48 25.96 12.19
N ASP A 56 -12.23 26.32 12.48
CA ASP A 56 -11.83 27.65 12.92
C ASP A 56 -10.66 28.15 12.05
N PRO A 57 -10.85 29.22 11.25
CA PRO A 57 -9.79 29.82 10.43
C PRO A 57 -8.59 30.34 11.23
N GLN A 58 -8.75 30.67 12.52
CA GLN A 58 -7.65 31.11 13.38
C GLN A 58 -6.85 29.93 13.94
N HIS A 59 -7.46 28.74 13.99
CA HIS A 59 -6.85 27.52 14.51
C HIS A 59 -7.09 26.34 13.57
N PRO A 60 -6.54 26.37 12.33
CA PRO A 60 -6.78 25.32 11.36
C PRO A 60 -6.12 24.01 11.82
N VAL A 61 -6.83 22.90 11.65
CA VAL A 61 -6.25 21.57 11.78
C VAL A 61 -5.43 21.32 10.52
N VAL A 62 -4.12 21.12 10.67
CA VAL A 62 -3.20 20.84 9.57
C VAL A 62 -2.41 19.57 9.86
N CYS A 63 -2.35 18.69 8.87
CA CYS A 63 -1.50 17.50 8.85
C CYS A 63 -0.29 17.78 7.96
N PHE A 64 0.88 17.28 8.37
CA PHE A 64 2.10 17.30 7.56
C PHE A 64 2.64 15.89 7.42
N ASP A 65 3.07 15.53 6.21
CA ASP A 65 3.73 14.25 5.95
C ASP A 65 4.85 14.40 4.91
N GLU A 66 5.83 13.50 4.99
CA GLU A 66 6.93 13.37 4.02
C GLU A 66 6.97 11.95 3.47
N GLN A 67 6.93 11.83 2.15
CA GLN A 67 7.14 10.55 1.47
C GLN A 67 8.34 10.61 0.52
N SER A 68 9.26 9.66 0.66
CA SER A 68 10.31 9.41 -0.33
C SER A 68 9.75 8.55 -1.47
N LYS A 69 9.76 9.08 -2.69
CA LYS A 69 9.33 8.37 -3.90
C LYS A 69 10.53 7.99 -4.76
N GLN A 70 10.66 6.70 -5.05
CA GLN A 70 11.60 6.23 -6.06
C GLN A 70 11.13 6.62 -7.45
N LEU A 71 12.03 7.24 -8.21
CA LEU A 71 11.80 7.55 -9.62
C LEU A 71 12.29 6.34 -10.43
N VAL A 72 11.38 5.72 -11.18
CA VAL A 72 11.66 4.58 -12.05
C VAL A 72 11.35 4.95 -13.49
N GLY A 73 12.15 4.46 -14.42
CA GLY A 73 11.93 4.55 -15.85
C GLY A 73 11.93 3.18 -16.50
N GLU A 74 11.27 3.06 -17.64
CA GLU A 74 11.23 1.84 -18.44
C GLU A 74 12.54 1.69 -19.23
N ILE A 75 13.08 0.46 -19.30
CA ILE A 75 14.22 0.15 -20.18
C ILE A 75 13.72 -0.08 -21.61
N THR A 76 12.67 -0.88 -21.73
CA THR A 76 12.09 -1.28 -23.00
C THR A 76 10.73 -0.61 -23.17
N PRO A 77 10.43 0.01 -24.33
CA PRO A 77 9.12 0.59 -24.59
C PRO A 77 7.99 -0.44 -24.39
N PRO A 78 6.88 -0.07 -23.72
CA PRO A 78 5.73 -0.96 -23.54
C PRO A 78 5.15 -1.38 -24.88
N ILE A 79 4.64 -2.62 -24.92
CA ILE A 79 3.84 -3.09 -26.06
C ILE A 79 2.41 -2.58 -25.84
N PRO A 80 1.88 -1.73 -26.76
CA PRO A 80 0.55 -1.16 -26.60
C PRO A 80 -0.55 -2.23 -26.51
N ALA A 81 -1.63 -1.89 -25.82
CA ALA A 81 -2.82 -2.73 -25.78
C ALA A 81 -3.45 -2.90 -27.18
N ALA A 82 -4.06 -4.06 -27.41
CA ALA A 82 -4.86 -4.38 -28.60
C ALA A 82 -6.13 -5.14 -28.18
N PRO A 83 -7.16 -5.27 -29.05
CA PRO A 83 -8.35 -6.06 -28.70
C PRO A 83 -7.98 -7.47 -28.22
N GLY A 84 -8.34 -7.80 -26.98
CA GLY A 84 -8.01 -9.09 -26.35
C GLY A 84 -6.58 -9.21 -25.80
N GLN A 85 -5.75 -8.17 -25.89
CA GLN A 85 -4.40 -8.15 -25.36
C GLN A 85 -4.17 -6.89 -24.51
N PRO A 86 -3.96 -7.01 -23.18
CA PRO A 86 -3.62 -5.87 -22.36
C PRO A 86 -2.23 -5.33 -22.73
N GLU A 87 -1.97 -4.08 -22.35
CA GLU A 87 -0.63 -3.50 -22.41
C GLU A 87 0.37 -4.37 -21.65
N ARG A 88 1.56 -4.53 -22.22
CA ARG A 88 2.64 -5.32 -21.61
C ARG A 88 3.85 -4.43 -21.41
N CYS A 89 4.20 -4.19 -20.16
CA CYS A 89 5.45 -3.55 -19.76
C CYS A 89 6.45 -4.62 -19.32
N ASP A 90 7.72 -4.40 -19.62
CA ASP A 90 8.79 -5.23 -19.07
C ASP A 90 8.89 -5.03 -17.55
N TYR A 91 9.32 -6.06 -16.83
CA TYR A 91 9.59 -5.97 -15.39
C TYR A 91 10.90 -5.24 -15.11
N GLU A 92 11.82 -5.18 -16.08
CA GLU A 92 13.09 -4.48 -15.93
C GLU A 92 12.90 -2.95 -15.98
N TYR A 93 13.50 -2.26 -15.02
CA TYR A 93 13.39 -0.80 -14.88
C TYR A 93 14.73 -0.16 -14.54
N VAL A 94 14.90 1.10 -14.92
CA VAL A 94 16.02 1.94 -14.50
C VAL A 94 15.63 2.73 -13.27
N ARG A 95 16.50 2.73 -12.26
CA ARG A 95 16.33 3.56 -11.06
C ARG A 95 16.94 4.95 -11.27
N ASN A 96 16.09 5.96 -11.38
CA ASN A 96 16.44 7.37 -11.61
C ASN A 96 16.61 8.16 -10.31
N GLY A 97 16.94 7.48 -9.21
CA GLY A 97 17.07 8.07 -7.87
C GLY A 97 15.75 8.15 -7.10
N THR A 98 15.66 9.11 -6.19
CA THR A 98 14.51 9.32 -5.29
C THR A 98 14.21 10.80 -5.18
N ALA A 99 12.95 11.16 -5.02
CA ALA A 99 12.45 12.51 -4.73
C ALA A 99 11.72 12.52 -3.38
N ASN A 100 11.62 13.69 -2.74
CA ASN A 100 10.80 13.88 -1.55
C ASN A 100 9.49 14.56 -1.95
N LEU A 101 8.39 14.05 -1.43
CA LEU A 101 7.08 14.67 -1.49
C LEU A 101 6.76 15.17 -0.08
N PHE A 102 6.63 16.48 0.08
CA PHE A 102 6.14 17.09 1.29
C PHE A 102 4.67 17.47 1.08
N MET A 103 3.80 17.01 1.95
CA MET A 103 2.36 17.30 1.87
C MET A 103 1.90 18.00 3.13
N LEU A 104 1.23 19.14 2.96
CA LEU A 104 0.40 19.77 3.97
C LEU A 104 -1.06 19.57 3.58
N ASN A 105 -1.89 19.17 4.53
CA ASN A 105 -3.32 18.97 4.34
C ASN A 105 -4.09 19.67 5.45
N GLU A 106 -5.03 20.53 5.08
CA GLU A 106 -6.02 21.11 5.97
C GLU A 106 -7.35 20.37 5.73
N PRO A 107 -7.60 19.24 6.40
CA PRO A 107 -8.71 18.34 6.09
C PRO A 107 -10.08 19.02 6.15
N LEU A 108 -10.30 19.91 7.13
CA LEU A 108 -11.58 20.57 7.35
C LEU A 108 -11.90 21.65 6.30
N ALA A 109 -10.88 22.22 5.65
CA ALA A 109 -11.05 23.17 4.56
C ALA A 109 -10.89 22.53 3.17
N GLY A 110 -10.54 21.24 3.11
CA GLY A 110 -10.29 20.53 1.86
C GLY A 110 -9.09 21.07 1.06
N LYS A 111 -8.13 21.72 1.73
CA LYS A 111 -6.94 22.30 1.08
C LYS A 111 -5.74 21.39 1.23
N ARG A 112 -4.97 21.25 0.16
CA ARG A 112 -3.72 20.49 0.16
C ARG A 112 -2.63 21.27 -0.57
N TYR A 113 -1.43 21.23 -0.02
CA TYR A 113 -0.25 21.82 -0.61
C TYR A 113 0.81 20.73 -0.72
N VAL A 114 1.37 20.59 -1.92
CA VAL A 114 2.36 19.56 -2.20
C VAL A 114 3.59 20.21 -2.78
N THR A 115 4.74 19.93 -2.17
CA THR A 115 6.04 20.32 -2.67
C THR A 115 6.82 19.07 -3.01
N VAL A 116 7.27 18.97 -4.26
CA VAL A 116 8.07 17.84 -4.74
C VAL A 116 9.48 18.33 -5.03
N THR A 117 10.48 17.65 -4.48
CA THR A 117 11.88 17.95 -4.81
C THR A 117 12.28 17.24 -6.10
N ALA A 118 13.17 17.85 -6.90
CA ALA A 118 13.72 17.19 -8.09
C ALA A 118 14.53 15.93 -7.75
N ARG A 119 15.21 15.96 -6.58
CA ARG A 119 16.03 14.86 -6.08
C ARG A 119 16.14 14.95 -4.55
N ARG A 120 16.18 13.80 -3.90
CA ARG A 120 16.55 13.64 -2.49
C ARG A 120 18.06 13.53 -2.38
N THR A 121 18.72 14.53 -1.79
CA THR A 121 20.14 14.51 -1.50
C THR A 121 20.37 14.21 -0.02
N LYS A 122 21.39 13.40 0.27
CA LYS A 122 21.87 13.22 1.64
C LYS A 122 22.72 14.46 1.96
N ARG A 123 22.43 15.18 3.04
CA ARG A 123 23.44 16.09 3.63
C ARG A 123 24.45 15.25 4.40
#